data_AF-A0A444XMG9-F1
#
_entry.id   AF-A0A444XMG9-F1
#
_cell.length_a   1.000
_cell.length_b   1.000
_cell.length_c   1.000
_cell.angle_alpha   90.00
_cell.angle_beta   90.00
_cell.angle_gamma   90.00
#
_symmetry.space_group_name_H-M   'P 1'
#
loop_
_entity.id
_entity.type
_entity.pdbx_description
1 polymer ?
#
loop_
_entity_poly.entity_id
_entity_poly.type
_entity_poly.pdbx_seq_one_letter_code
_entity_poly.pdbx_strand_id
1 'polypeptide(L)'
;MLENFTGTTPRLQVVLDHSHPCCPSKAEMLKQHRELSMFIRRTIENNEEAGIRPSKTYQSFVAAAGGHRELNFIEKDVRNYITREVRNVSEQEDAKEFGKYLLRMKEKNQNFFFELELEEDQSIKLAFWADARSRAAFEYFGDVISFDTIYNTNRYNLVCGSFVGVNHHGGNAPKGFLTNQWASMKRALEACMPTTIHRWCIWHIMKKIPSKLNGYKEHADIEQEMSQVVWNSHSKDSFDRNWNDFLLNFGLVDNKWLSDLYEDHHIWVPIYLDHHF
;
A
#
# COMPACT_ATOMS: atom_id res chain seq x y z
N MET A 1 -26.44 14.76 -51.03
CA MET A 1 -25.26 15.37 -51.67
C MET A 1 -24.24 15.60 -50.58
N LEU A 2 -23.05 15.02 -50.75
CA LEU A 2 -21.92 15.08 -49.82
C LEU A 2 -21.26 16.46 -49.92
N GLU A 3 -21.14 17.18 -48.80
CA GLU A 3 -20.23 18.33 -48.71
C GLU A 3 -18.87 17.88 -48.18
N ASN A 4 -17.85 18.22 -48.95
CA ASN A 4 -16.46 17.85 -48.76
C ASN A 4 -15.85 18.62 -47.58
N PHE A 5 -15.46 17.92 -46.52
CA PHE A 5 -14.54 18.45 -45.51
C PHE A 5 -13.12 18.45 -46.08
N THR A 6 -12.59 19.64 -46.38
CA THR A 6 -11.17 19.84 -46.69
C THR A 6 -10.35 19.71 -45.41
N GLY A 7 -9.44 18.73 -45.40
CA GLY A 7 -8.60 18.36 -44.25
C GLY A 7 -7.46 19.34 -43.98
N THR A 8 -7.77 20.54 -43.50
CA THR A 8 -6.77 21.42 -42.86
C THR A 8 -7.26 21.80 -41.47
N THR A 9 -6.52 21.38 -40.45
CA THR A 9 -6.75 21.75 -39.05
C THR A 9 -6.80 23.27 -38.92
N PRO A 10 -7.86 23.86 -38.34
CA PRO A 10 -7.94 25.31 -38.17
C PRO A 10 -6.86 25.76 -37.19
N ARG A 11 -5.99 26.67 -37.64
CA ARG A 11 -4.94 27.28 -36.83
C ARG A 11 -5.59 28.33 -35.91
N LEU A 12 -5.72 28.02 -34.62
CA LEU A 12 -6.22 28.98 -33.64
C LEU A 12 -5.27 30.18 -33.53
N GLN A 13 -5.82 31.38 -33.60
CA GLN A 13 -5.07 32.64 -33.48
C GLN A 13 -4.47 32.74 -32.07
N VAL A 14 -3.14 32.88 -32.00
CA VAL A 14 -2.42 33.00 -30.73
C VAL A 14 -2.58 34.43 -30.21
N VAL A 15 -3.19 34.57 -29.04
CA VAL A 15 -3.23 35.84 -28.30
C VAL A 15 -1.92 35.98 -27.54
N LEU A 16 -1.13 37.00 -27.88
CA LEU A 16 0.20 37.25 -27.30
C LEU A 16 0.16 38.15 -26.06
N ASP A 17 -1.02 38.69 -25.72
CA ASP A 17 -1.18 39.56 -24.57
C ASP A 17 -1.27 38.73 -23.28
N HIS A 18 -0.30 38.94 -22.41
CA HIS A 18 -0.26 38.34 -21.08
C HIS A 18 -0.68 39.37 -20.03
N SER A 19 -1.51 38.97 -19.07
CA SER A 19 -1.88 39.81 -17.91
C SER A 19 -0.75 39.96 -16.88
N HIS A 20 0.42 39.39 -17.16
CA HIS A 20 1.60 39.48 -16.32
C HIS A 20 2.88 39.55 -17.19
N PRO A 21 3.98 40.14 -16.69
CA PRO A 21 5.28 40.03 -17.33
C PRO A 21 5.69 38.56 -17.48
N CYS A 22 5.96 38.12 -18.71
CA CYS A 22 6.56 36.81 -18.94
C CYS A 22 8.00 36.82 -18.44
N CYS A 23 8.37 35.80 -17.64
CA CYS A 23 9.72 35.66 -17.10
C CYS A 23 10.33 34.34 -17.61
N PRO A 24 10.90 34.32 -18.84
CA PRO A 24 11.44 33.11 -19.46
C PRO A 24 12.50 32.41 -18.60
N SER A 25 13.31 33.18 -17.88
CA SER A 25 14.36 32.68 -16.99
C SER A 25 13.87 31.80 -15.83
N LYS A 26 12.56 31.87 -15.48
CA LYS A 26 11.96 31.00 -14.46
C LYS A 26 11.26 29.77 -15.05
N ALA A 27 11.05 29.74 -16.37
CA ALA A 27 10.38 28.64 -17.04
C ALA A 27 11.20 27.34 -16.98
N GLU A 28 12.53 27.44 -17.00
CA GLU A 28 13.45 26.28 -16.90
C GLU A 28 13.31 25.51 -15.59
N MET A 29 12.83 26.15 -14.51
CA MET A 29 12.59 25.50 -13.22
C MET A 29 11.25 24.77 -13.14
N LEU A 30 10.37 24.90 -14.16
CA LEU A 30 9.12 24.14 -14.21
C LEU A 30 9.43 22.66 -14.36
N LYS A 31 8.66 21.83 -13.66
CA LYS A 31 8.87 20.37 -13.61
C LYS A 31 9.04 19.72 -15.00
N GLN A 32 8.35 20.24 -16.03
CA GLN A 32 8.39 19.74 -17.40
C GLN A 32 9.68 20.06 -18.16
N HIS A 33 10.51 20.98 -17.66
CA HIS A 33 11.77 21.40 -18.28
C HIS A 33 13.01 20.97 -17.46
N ARG A 34 12.80 20.27 -16.34
CA ARG A 34 13.89 19.74 -15.50
C ARG A 34 14.26 18.34 -15.94
N GLU A 35 15.47 18.17 -16.46
CA GLU A 35 15.98 16.89 -16.92
C GLU A 35 17.41 16.63 -16.43
N LEU A 36 17.64 15.41 -15.94
CA LEU A 36 18.98 14.93 -15.63
C LEU A 36 19.63 14.40 -16.91
N SER A 37 20.72 15.04 -17.35
CA SER A 37 21.52 14.55 -18.48
C SER A 37 22.18 13.20 -18.13
N MET A 38 22.59 12.42 -19.15
CA MET A 38 23.26 11.14 -18.93
C MET A 38 24.53 11.27 -18.08
N PHE A 39 25.29 12.35 -18.26
CA PHE A 39 26.49 12.61 -17.45
C PHE A 39 26.14 12.77 -15.97
N ILE A 40 25.13 13.60 -15.66
CA ILE A 40 24.65 13.82 -14.29
C ILE A 40 24.16 12.50 -13.67
N ARG A 41 23.38 11.71 -14.42
CA ARG A 41 22.88 10.40 -13.98
C ARG A 41 24.02 9.44 -13.59
N ARG A 42 25.03 9.31 -14.44
CA ARG A 42 26.19 8.45 -14.18
C ARG A 42 26.99 8.88 -12.94
N THR A 43 27.12 10.19 -12.73
CA THR A 43 27.76 10.70 -11.50
C THR A 43 26.91 10.44 -10.26
N ILE A 44 25.57 10.51 -10.36
CA ILE A 44 24.67 10.15 -9.25
C ILE A 44 24.81 8.67 -8.89
N GLU A 45 24.85 7.78 -9.89
CA GLU A 45 25.03 6.33 -9.72
C GLU A 45 26.35 6.01 -9.01
N ASN A 46 27.48 6.52 -9.51
CA ASN A 46 28.79 6.30 -8.90
C ASN A 46 28.84 6.79 -7.44
N ASN A 47 28.19 7.92 -7.15
CA ASN A 47 28.16 8.48 -5.81
C ASN A 47 27.27 7.66 -4.85
N GLU A 48 26.17 7.11 -5.34
CA GLU A 48 25.31 6.21 -4.56
C GLU A 48 26.05 4.90 -4.26
N GLU A 49 26.75 4.32 -5.23
CA GLU A 49 27.61 3.14 -5.04
C GLU A 49 28.71 3.41 -3.99
N ALA A 50 29.28 4.61 -3.99
CA ALA A 50 30.24 5.07 -2.99
C ALA A 50 29.60 5.47 -1.63
N GLY A 51 28.27 5.36 -1.47
CA GLY A 51 27.55 5.69 -0.24
C GLY A 51 27.47 7.19 0.08
N ILE A 52 27.71 8.06 -0.90
CA ILE A 52 27.67 9.51 -0.74
C ILE A 52 26.21 9.97 -0.65
N ARG A 53 25.89 10.73 0.41
CA ARG A 53 24.53 11.24 0.64
C ARG A 53 24.03 12.03 -0.58
N PRO A 54 22.76 11.86 -1.01
CA PRO A 54 22.18 12.58 -2.15
C PRO A 54 22.31 14.11 -2.07
N SER A 55 22.23 14.65 -0.85
CA SER A 55 22.42 16.08 -0.62
C SER A 55 23.84 16.55 -0.95
N LYS A 56 24.87 15.74 -0.65
CA LYS A 56 26.27 16.03 -0.99
C LYS A 56 26.52 15.88 -2.49
N THR A 57 25.92 14.89 -3.13
CA THR A 57 25.94 14.72 -4.59
C THR A 57 25.31 15.92 -5.31
N TYR A 58 24.17 16.43 -4.83
CA TYR A 58 23.60 17.66 -5.39
C TYR A 58 24.53 18.87 -5.21
N GLN A 59 25.10 19.03 -4.01
CA GLN A 59 26.02 20.14 -3.72
C GLN A 59 27.29 20.10 -4.58
N SER A 60 27.80 18.92 -4.96
CA SER A 60 28.93 18.84 -5.89
C SER A 60 28.59 19.37 -7.28
N PHE A 61 27.36 19.15 -7.77
CA PHE A 61 26.93 19.75 -9.05
C PHE A 61 26.77 21.26 -8.95
N VAL A 62 26.24 21.75 -7.83
CA VAL A 62 26.11 23.21 -7.58
C VAL A 62 27.47 23.87 -7.59
N ALA A 63 28.45 23.26 -6.92
CA ALA A 63 29.83 23.76 -6.88
C ALA A 63 30.47 23.75 -8.27
N ALA A 64 30.27 22.68 -9.06
CA ALA A 64 30.82 22.55 -10.41
C ALA A 64 30.18 23.52 -11.41
N ALA A 65 28.88 23.80 -11.30
CA ALA A 65 28.15 24.70 -12.18
C ALA A 65 28.30 26.19 -11.80
N GLY A 66 28.90 26.49 -10.64
CA GLY A 66 29.08 27.87 -10.18
C GLY A 66 27.84 28.48 -9.50
N GLY A 67 26.81 27.68 -9.23
CA GLY A 67 25.64 28.11 -8.47
C GLY A 67 24.37 27.32 -8.75
N HIS A 68 23.38 27.50 -7.89
CA HIS A 68 22.09 26.81 -8.01
C HIS A 68 21.29 27.21 -9.25
N ARG A 69 21.50 28.43 -9.77
CA ARG A 69 20.78 28.96 -10.94
C ARG A 69 21.29 28.41 -12.26
N GLU A 70 22.48 27.82 -12.25
CA GLU A 70 23.14 27.23 -13.44
C GLU A 70 22.77 25.76 -13.62
N LEU A 71 21.97 25.19 -12.70
CA LEU A 71 21.45 23.84 -12.80
C LEU A 71 19.97 23.85 -13.21
N ASN A 72 19.65 23.01 -14.19
CA ASN A 72 18.27 22.76 -14.63
C ASN A 72 17.54 21.70 -13.78
N PHE A 73 18.09 21.30 -12.63
CA PHE A 73 17.49 20.32 -11.72
C PHE A 73 17.74 20.67 -10.25
N ILE A 74 16.92 20.11 -9.35
CA ILE A 74 17.01 20.34 -7.90
C ILE A 74 17.42 19.06 -7.15
N GLU A 75 17.80 19.20 -5.88
CA GLU A 75 18.19 18.06 -5.03
C GLU A 75 17.10 16.97 -4.99
N LYS A 76 15.82 17.37 -5.05
CA LYS A 76 14.70 16.43 -5.11
C LYS A 76 14.77 15.53 -6.34
N ASP A 77 15.23 16.04 -7.48
CA ASP A 77 15.35 15.25 -8.71
C ASP A 77 16.45 14.19 -8.59
N VAL A 78 17.56 14.50 -7.89
CA VAL A 78 18.62 13.53 -7.54
C VAL A 78 18.07 12.42 -6.64
N ARG A 79 17.34 12.78 -5.58
CA ARG A 79 16.72 11.78 -4.67
C ARG A 79 15.73 10.90 -5.41
N ASN A 80 14.87 11.49 -6.24
CA ASN A 80 13.90 10.76 -7.04
C ASN A 80 14.59 9.79 -8.01
N TYR A 81 15.68 10.20 -8.64
CA TYR A 81 16.47 9.36 -9.55
C TYR A 81 17.06 8.15 -8.81
N ILE A 82 17.70 8.38 -7.66
CA ILE A 82 18.26 7.29 -6.84
C ILE A 82 17.18 6.31 -6.43
N THR A 83 16.04 6.79 -5.93
CA THR A 83 14.93 5.91 -5.53
C THR A 83 14.35 5.13 -6.71
N ARG A 84 14.17 5.77 -7.87
CA ARG A 84 13.43 5.18 -9.00
C ARG A 84 14.28 4.34 -9.94
N GLU A 85 15.54 4.66 -10.12
CA GLU A 85 16.40 4.06 -11.15
C GLU A 85 17.61 3.32 -10.55
N VAL A 86 18.11 3.73 -9.38
CA VAL A 86 19.34 3.16 -8.78
C VAL A 86 19.05 2.17 -7.65
N ARG A 87 17.98 2.39 -6.88
CA ARG A 87 17.55 1.47 -5.80
C ARG A 87 16.42 0.54 -6.21
N ASN A 88 15.64 0.92 -7.22
CA ASN A 88 14.71 0.02 -7.90
C ASN A 88 15.45 -0.69 -9.04
N VAL A 89 16.54 -1.38 -8.73
CA VAL A 89 17.21 -2.24 -9.71
C VAL A 89 16.35 -3.50 -9.85
N SER A 90 15.76 -3.59 -11.04
CA SER A 90 15.15 -4.77 -11.66
C SER A 90 13.89 -5.37 -11.02
N GLU A 91 12.75 -5.18 -11.69
CA GLU A 91 11.51 -5.96 -11.47
C GLU A 91 11.75 -7.49 -11.56
N GLN A 92 12.84 -7.93 -12.22
CA GLN A 92 13.24 -9.35 -12.30
C GLN A 92 13.87 -9.88 -10.99
N GLU A 93 14.48 -9.03 -10.17
CA GLU A 93 14.98 -9.43 -8.85
C GLU A 93 13.83 -9.56 -7.84
N ASP A 94 12.85 -8.66 -7.92
CA ASP A 94 11.65 -8.67 -7.07
C ASP A 94 10.81 -9.94 -7.29
N ALA A 95 10.60 -10.36 -8.54
CA ALA A 95 9.85 -11.58 -8.86
C ALA A 95 10.53 -12.84 -8.27
N LYS A 96 11.87 -12.90 -8.34
CA LYS A 96 12.66 -13.99 -7.79
C LYS A 96 12.64 -14.00 -6.26
N GLU A 97 12.80 -12.85 -5.61
CA GLU A 97 12.71 -12.75 -4.14
C GLU A 97 11.30 -13.04 -3.63
N PHE A 98 10.27 -12.63 -4.37
CA PHE A 98 8.88 -12.97 -4.08
C PHE A 98 8.65 -14.49 -4.17
N GLY A 99 9.16 -15.15 -5.22
CA GLY A 99 9.13 -16.61 -5.33
C GLY A 99 9.85 -17.32 -4.17
N LYS A 100 11.05 -16.85 -3.79
CA LYS A 100 11.77 -17.37 -2.61
C LYS A 100 10.96 -17.18 -1.33
N TYR A 101 10.28 -16.05 -1.16
CA TYR A 101 9.39 -15.83 -0.02
C TYR A 101 8.24 -16.85 0.03
N LEU A 102 7.52 -17.06 -1.08
CA LEU A 102 6.42 -18.02 -1.14
C LEU A 102 6.89 -19.46 -0.86
N LEU A 103 8.06 -19.83 -1.38
CA LEU A 103 8.71 -21.11 -1.06
C LEU A 103 9.01 -21.24 0.44
N ARG A 104 9.62 -20.23 1.06
CA ARG A 104 9.86 -20.23 2.52
C ARG A 104 8.57 -20.36 3.33
N MET A 105 7.48 -19.73 2.88
CA MET A 105 6.17 -19.84 3.54
C MET A 105 5.60 -21.26 3.42
N LYS A 106 5.78 -21.91 2.27
CA LYS A 106 5.40 -23.32 2.05
C LYS A 106 6.23 -24.30 2.88
N GLU A 107 7.53 -24.07 3.00
CA GLU A 107 8.43 -24.87 3.83
C GLU A 107 8.06 -24.79 5.32
N LYS A 108 7.74 -23.58 5.81
CA LYS A 108 7.31 -23.34 7.19
C LYS A 108 5.95 -23.94 7.50
N ASN A 109 5.07 -24.02 6.51
CA ASN A 109 3.71 -24.50 6.71
C ASN A 109 3.22 -25.29 5.49
N GLN A 110 3.12 -26.61 5.62
CA GLN A 110 2.66 -27.46 4.52
C GLN A 110 1.24 -27.14 4.03
N ASN A 111 0.41 -26.54 4.89
CA ASN A 111 -0.94 -26.11 4.54
C ASN A 111 -0.96 -24.76 3.80
N PHE A 112 0.14 -24.00 3.75
CA PHE A 112 0.27 -22.87 2.82
C PHE A 112 0.22 -23.38 1.37
N PHE A 113 -0.45 -22.67 0.48
CA PHE A 113 -0.49 -22.96 -0.95
C PHE A 113 -0.05 -21.74 -1.73
N PHE A 114 0.69 -21.97 -2.81
CA PHE A 114 0.93 -20.94 -3.79
C PHE A 114 1.18 -21.57 -5.17
N GLU A 115 0.96 -20.75 -6.19
CA GLU A 115 1.27 -21.02 -7.58
C GLU A 115 1.87 -19.72 -8.14
N LEU A 116 3.03 -19.84 -8.77
CA LEU A 116 3.77 -18.71 -9.32
C LEU A 116 4.27 -19.11 -10.71
N GLU A 117 3.80 -18.40 -11.72
CA GLU A 117 4.29 -18.50 -13.08
C GLU A 117 5.04 -17.22 -13.44
N LEU A 118 6.21 -17.38 -14.03
CA LEU A 118 7.02 -16.28 -14.56
C LEU A 118 7.00 -16.33 -16.10
N GLU A 119 7.03 -15.17 -16.74
CA GLU A 119 7.28 -15.07 -18.18
C GLU A 119 8.75 -15.36 -18.52
N GLU A 120 9.07 -15.47 -19.81
CA GLU A 120 10.44 -15.67 -20.30
C GLU A 120 11.41 -14.58 -19.82
N ASP A 121 10.93 -13.34 -19.67
CA ASP A 121 11.70 -12.20 -19.17
C ASP A 121 11.80 -12.13 -17.64
N GLN A 122 11.36 -13.18 -16.92
CA GLN A 122 11.35 -13.31 -15.47
C GLN A 122 10.38 -12.36 -14.74
N SER A 123 9.48 -11.67 -15.45
CA SER A 123 8.37 -10.96 -14.83
C SER A 123 7.28 -11.95 -14.34
N ILE A 124 6.46 -11.54 -13.37
CA ILE A 124 5.38 -12.39 -12.84
C ILE A 124 4.22 -12.40 -13.85
N LYS A 125 3.93 -13.59 -14.39
CA LYS A 125 2.75 -13.84 -15.24
C LYS A 125 1.50 -14.05 -14.39
N LEU A 126 1.62 -14.93 -13.40
CA LEU A 126 0.54 -15.34 -12.52
C LEU A 126 1.12 -15.57 -11.12
N ALA A 127 0.45 -15.02 -10.11
CA ALA A 127 0.77 -15.33 -8.73
C ALA A 127 -0.54 -15.53 -7.95
N PHE A 128 -0.66 -16.70 -7.33
CA PHE A 128 -1.72 -17.02 -6.39
C PHE A 128 -1.11 -17.58 -5.13
N TRP A 129 -1.61 -17.19 -3.96
CA TRP A 129 -1.25 -17.83 -2.70
C TRP A 129 -2.41 -17.79 -1.72
N ALA A 130 -2.47 -18.80 -0.86
CA ALA A 130 -3.42 -18.88 0.23
C ALA A 130 -2.71 -19.50 1.43
N ASP A 131 -2.67 -18.79 2.54
CA ASP A 131 -2.12 -19.35 3.78
C ASP A 131 -3.02 -20.44 4.36
N ALA A 132 -2.47 -21.23 5.28
CA ALA A 132 -3.19 -22.36 5.89
C ALA A 132 -4.52 -21.95 6.54
N ARG A 133 -4.59 -20.75 7.12
CA ARG A 133 -5.78 -20.24 7.78
C ARG A 133 -6.79 -19.78 6.76
N SER A 134 -6.38 -19.11 5.69
CA SER A 134 -7.26 -18.74 4.57
C SER A 134 -7.86 -19.98 3.91
N ARG A 135 -7.09 -21.07 3.79
CA ARG A 135 -7.58 -22.36 3.26
C ARG A 135 -8.52 -23.08 4.23
N ALA A 136 -8.20 -23.12 5.52
CA ALA A 136 -9.09 -23.68 6.54
C ALA A 136 -10.38 -22.85 6.66
N ALA A 137 -10.28 -21.52 6.56
CA ALA A 137 -11.40 -20.61 6.50
C ALA A 137 -12.25 -20.88 5.25
N PHE A 138 -11.65 -21.13 4.08
CA PHE A 138 -12.41 -21.50 2.89
C PHE A 138 -13.14 -22.84 3.06
N GLU A 139 -12.47 -23.87 3.59
CA GLU A 139 -13.08 -25.17 3.87
C GLU A 139 -14.24 -25.06 4.86
N TYR A 140 -14.16 -24.13 5.80
CA TYR A 140 -15.18 -23.91 6.84
C TYR A 140 -16.31 -22.97 6.41
N PHE A 141 -16.01 -21.82 5.78
CA PHE A 141 -16.97 -20.75 5.47
C PHE A 141 -17.56 -20.83 4.05
N GLY A 142 -16.84 -21.42 3.10
CA GLY A 142 -17.17 -21.35 1.66
C GLY A 142 -16.86 -19.97 1.06
N ASP A 143 -17.86 -19.33 0.45
CA ASP A 143 -17.69 -18.08 -0.30
C ASP A 143 -17.37 -16.86 0.60
N VAL A 144 -16.18 -16.28 0.41
CA VAL A 144 -15.74 -15.06 1.11
C VAL A 144 -15.26 -14.04 0.09
N ILE A 145 -15.71 -12.78 0.24
CA ILE A 145 -15.15 -11.64 -0.50
C ILE A 145 -14.36 -10.76 0.46
N SER A 146 -13.05 -10.66 0.23
CA SER A 146 -12.19 -9.68 0.86
C SER A 146 -12.06 -8.47 -0.06
N PHE A 147 -12.33 -7.28 0.48
CA PHE A 147 -12.20 -6.01 -0.22
C PHE A 147 -11.12 -5.18 0.46
N ASP A 148 -9.92 -5.23 -0.13
CA ASP A 148 -8.80 -4.41 0.31
C ASP A 148 -8.80 -3.10 -0.49
N THR A 149 -9.22 -2.02 0.18
CA THR A 149 -8.97 -0.66 -0.31
C THR A 149 -7.66 -0.21 0.29
N ILE A 150 -6.56 -0.58 -0.35
CA ILE A 150 -5.26 -0.02 -0.05
C ILE A 150 -5.38 1.48 -0.37
N TYR A 151 -5.66 2.30 0.64
CA TYR A 151 -5.58 3.75 0.55
C TYR A 151 -4.10 4.15 0.51
N ASN A 152 -3.47 3.87 -0.62
CA ASN A 152 -2.33 4.58 -1.14
C ASN A 152 -2.39 4.41 -2.66
N THR A 153 -2.53 5.53 -3.36
CA THR A 153 -2.28 5.64 -4.79
C THR A 153 -1.08 4.79 -5.18
N ASN A 154 -1.26 3.85 -6.11
CA ASN A 154 -0.10 3.22 -6.74
C ASN A 154 0.77 4.31 -7.41
N ARG A 155 1.96 3.96 -7.94
CA ARG A 155 2.88 4.91 -8.60
C ARG A 155 2.27 5.75 -9.76
N TYR A 156 1.02 5.48 -10.12
CA TYR A 156 0.22 6.12 -11.16
C TYR A 156 -1.03 6.87 -10.65
N ASN A 157 -1.19 7.11 -9.34
CA ASN A 157 -2.36 7.80 -8.77
C ASN A 157 -3.72 7.09 -9.00
N LEU A 158 -3.72 5.78 -9.26
CA LEU A 158 -4.94 5.00 -9.45
C LEU A 158 -5.43 4.39 -8.13
N VAL A 159 -6.75 4.48 -7.89
CA VAL A 159 -7.44 3.76 -6.82
C VAL A 159 -7.61 2.32 -7.28
N CYS A 160 -6.83 1.41 -6.70
CA CYS A 160 -6.97 -0.02 -6.95
C CYS A 160 -7.72 -0.65 -5.77
N GLY A 161 -8.94 -1.14 -6.00
CA GLY A 161 -9.65 -2.00 -5.07
C GLY A 161 -9.47 -3.44 -5.54
N SER A 162 -8.76 -4.27 -4.77
CA SER A 162 -8.70 -5.69 -5.09
C SER A 162 -9.98 -6.37 -4.62
N PHE A 163 -10.64 -7.07 -5.53
CA PHE A 163 -11.68 -8.03 -5.19
C PHE A 163 -11.01 -9.39 -5.07
N VAL A 164 -10.87 -9.91 -3.85
CA VAL A 164 -10.55 -11.33 -3.66
C VAL A 164 -11.84 -12.02 -3.26
N GLY A 165 -12.60 -12.46 -4.26
CA GLY A 165 -13.77 -13.31 -4.09
C GLY A 165 -13.44 -14.70 -4.59
N VAL A 166 -13.72 -15.72 -3.78
CA VAL A 166 -13.75 -17.11 -4.26
C VAL A 166 -15.21 -17.53 -4.25
N ASN A 167 -15.76 -17.88 -5.41
CA ASN A 167 -17.15 -18.32 -5.54
C ASN A 167 -17.22 -19.70 -6.22
N HIS A 168 -18.21 -20.50 -5.83
CA HIS A 168 -18.73 -21.54 -6.72
C HIS A 168 -19.92 -20.95 -7.49
N HIS A 169 -19.86 -21.01 -8.81
CA HIS A 169 -20.85 -20.40 -9.71
C HIS A 169 -22.31 -20.68 -9.31
N GLY A 170 -23.11 -19.61 -9.23
CA GLY A 170 -24.54 -19.65 -9.55
C GLY A 170 -25.54 -19.46 -8.41
N GLY A 171 -25.39 -18.47 -7.52
CA GLY A 171 -26.50 -17.98 -6.72
C GLY A 171 -26.15 -17.16 -5.47
N ASN A 172 -26.57 -15.89 -5.46
CA ASN A 172 -26.70 -14.95 -4.33
C ASN A 172 -25.43 -14.46 -3.60
N ALA A 173 -25.61 -13.34 -2.88
CA ALA A 173 -24.59 -12.52 -2.23
C ALA A 173 -23.66 -13.32 -1.29
N PRO A 174 -22.38 -12.93 -1.16
CA PRO A 174 -21.40 -13.63 -0.33
C PRO A 174 -21.83 -13.72 1.14
N LYS A 175 -21.45 -14.80 1.83
CA LYS A 175 -21.81 -15.01 3.25
C LYS A 175 -21.07 -14.04 4.18
N GLY A 176 -19.87 -13.60 3.80
CA GLY A 176 -19.06 -12.68 4.58
C GLY A 176 -18.28 -11.67 3.74
N PHE A 177 -18.17 -10.46 4.27
CA PHE A 177 -17.39 -9.37 3.68
C PHE A 177 -16.39 -8.81 4.71
N LEU A 178 -15.11 -8.78 4.36
CA LEU A 178 -14.07 -8.14 5.16
C LEU A 178 -13.75 -6.76 4.58
N THR A 179 -13.92 -5.70 5.36
CA THR A 179 -13.51 -4.35 4.93
C THR A 179 -12.78 -3.59 6.02
N ASN A 180 -12.27 -2.40 5.69
CA ASN A 180 -11.80 -1.44 6.68
C ASN A 180 -12.98 -0.89 7.55
N GLN A 181 -12.64 -0.05 8.53
CA GLN A 181 -13.58 0.54 9.49
C GLN A 181 -14.41 1.72 8.94
N TRP A 182 -14.60 1.84 7.61
CA TRP A 182 -15.29 2.99 7.04
C TRP A 182 -16.81 2.85 7.12
N ALA A 183 -17.46 3.84 7.75
CA ALA A 183 -18.91 3.89 7.91
C ALA A 183 -19.68 3.91 6.57
N SER A 184 -19.08 4.47 5.50
CA SER A 184 -19.66 4.45 4.16
C SER A 184 -19.74 3.04 3.58
N MET A 185 -18.70 2.22 3.78
CA MET A 185 -18.68 0.83 3.33
C MET A 185 -19.69 -0.02 4.11
N LYS A 186 -19.76 0.17 5.44
CA LYS A 186 -20.78 -0.49 6.27
C LYS A 186 -22.20 -0.18 5.77
N ARG A 187 -22.54 1.10 5.58
CA ARG A 187 -23.88 1.52 5.10
C ARG A 187 -24.20 0.98 3.70
N ALA A 188 -23.22 0.97 2.80
CA ALA A 188 -23.40 0.43 1.46
C ALA A 188 -23.64 -1.09 1.49
N LEU A 189 -22.92 -1.82 2.34
CA LEU A 189 -23.13 -3.26 2.53
C LEU A 189 -24.50 -3.56 3.15
N GLU A 190 -24.90 -2.83 4.20
CA GLU A 190 -26.23 -2.98 4.82
C GLU A 190 -27.37 -2.68 3.83
N ALA A 191 -27.18 -1.74 2.89
CA ALA A 191 -28.18 -1.38 1.89
C ALA A 191 -28.25 -2.37 0.72
N CYS A 192 -27.10 -2.82 0.21
CA CYS A 192 -27.02 -3.64 -1.01
C CYS A 192 -27.01 -5.15 -0.72
N MET A 193 -26.52 -5.55 0.45
CA MET A 193 -26.30 -6.95 0.85
C MET A 193 -26.66 -7.15 2.34
N PRO A 194 -27.93 -6.95 2.74
CA PRO A 194 -28.35 -6.95 4.15
C PRO A 194 -28.17 -8.30 4.86
N THR A 195 -28.07 -9.39 4.11
CA THR A 195 -27.86 -10.75 4.63
C THR A 195 -26.38 -11.13 4.73
N THR A 196 -25.47 -10.28 4.23
CA THR A 196 -24.03 -10.53 4.26
C THR A 196 -23.44 -10.05 5.57
N ILE A 197 -22.67 -10.93 6.23
CA ILE A 197 -22.02 -10.57 7.49
C ILE A 197 -20.80 -9.69 7.22
N HIS A 198 -20.84 -8.46 7.73
CA HIS A 198 -19.75 -7.51 7.64
C HIS A 198 -18.80 -7.67 8.82
N ARG A 199 -17.50 -7.77 8.55
CA ARG A 199 -16.45 -7.84 9.59
C ARG A 199 -15.31 -6.89 9.25
N TRP A 200 -14.61 -6.41 10.26
CA TRP A 200 -13.44 -5.57 10.03
C TRP A 200 -12.19 -6.41 9.77
N CYS A 201 -11.43 -5.99 8.79
CA CYS A 201 -10.16 -6.60 8.43
C CYS A 201 -9.14 -6.35 9.55
N ILE A 202 -8.75 -7.41 10.27
CA ILE A 202 -7.77 -7.36 11.36
C ILE A 202 -6.45 -6.77 10.86
N TRP A 203 -5.99 -7.12 9.66
CA TRP A 203 -4.75 -6.56 9.09
C TRP A 203 -4.79 -5.03 9.02
N HIS A 204 -5.92 -4.44 8.63
CA HIS A 204 -6.08 -2.98 8.62
C HIS A 204 -6.07 -2.35 10.01
N ILE A 205 -6.54 -3.08 11.02
CA ILE A 205 -6.49 -2.67 12.42
C ILE A 205 -5.03 -2.69 12.90
N MET A 206 -4.33 -3.80 12.67
CA MET A 206 -2.93 -3.98 13.05
C MET A 206 -2.03 -2.94 12.39
N LYS A 207 -2.26 -2.60 11.11
CA LYS A 207 -1.49 -1.59 10.38
C LYS A 207 -1.62 -0.18 10.97
N LYS A 208 -2.67 0.13 11.71
CA LYS A 208 -2.84 1.44 12.37
C LYS A 208 -2.02 1.55 13.67
N ILE A 209 -1.68 0.43 14.30
CA ILE A 209 -1.02 0.37 15.61
C ILE A 209 0.24 1.24 15.65
N PRO A 210 1.20 1.13 14.71
CA PRO A 210 2.44 1.91 14.80
C PRO A 210 2.15 3.42 14.79
N SER A 211 1.18 3.87 13.98
CA SER A 211 0.80 5.29 13.91
C SER A 211 0.02 5.79 15.12
N LYS A 212 -0.74 4.90 15.78
CA LYS A 212 -1.60 5.25 16.92
C LYS A 212 -0.85 5.21 18.25
N LEU A 213 0.21 4.41 18.32
CA LEU A 213 0.94 4.13 19.56
C LEU A 213 2.43 4.54 19.48
N ASN A 214 2.89 5.25 18.44
CA ASN A 214 4.26 5.76 18.34
C ASN A 214 4.67 6.75 19.45
N GLY A 215 3.71 7.31 20.18
CA GLY A 215 3.96 8.20 21.31
C GLY A 215 4.44 7.48 22.58
N TYR A 216 4.36 6.14 22.60
CA TYR A 216 4.76 5.32 23.74
C TYR A 216 6.20 4.80 23.56
N LYS A 217 6.97 4.81 24.65
CA LYS A 217 8.40 4.42 24.63
C LYS A 217 8.63 2.99 24.13
N GLU A 218 7.67 2.09 24.39
CA GLU A 218 7.75 0.65 24.12
C GLU A 218 6.85 0.23 22.94
N HIS A 219 6.67 1.09 21.94
CA HIS A 219 5.72 0.84 20.83
C HIS A 219 5.94 -0.47 20.06
N ALA A 220 7.18 -0.98 19.97
CA ALA A 220 7.48 -2.25 19.33
C ALA A 220 6.97 -3.45 20.16
N ASP A 221 7.17 -3.41 21.48
CA ASP A 221 6.70 -4.43 22.42
C ASP A 221 5.17 -4.39 22.52
N ILE A 222 4.58 -3.19 22.49
CA ILE A 222 3.13 -2.99 22.43
C ILE A 222 2.52 -3.64 21.16
N GLU A 223 3.14 -3.46 20.00
CA GLU A 223 2.67 -4.06 18.74
C GLU A 223 2.74 -5.60 18.78
N GLN A 224 3.84 -6.13 19.33
CA GLN A 224 4.01 -7.57 19.49
C GLN A 224 2.99 -8.15 20.47
N GLU A 225 2.81 -7.54 21.65
CA GLU A 225 1.88 -8.03 22.66
C GLU A 225 0.43 -7.95 22.18
N MET A 226 0.03 -6.82 21.57
CA MET A 226 -1.31 -6.69 20.99
C MET A 226 -1.57 -7.78 19.94
N SER A 227 -0.56 -8.11 19.12
CA SER A 227 -0.65 -9.23 18.18
C SER A 227 -0.86 -10.56 18.91
N GLN A 228 -0.12 -10.83 19.98
CA GLN A 228 -0.29 -12.05 20.78
C GLN A 228 -1.70 -12.14 21.37
N VAL A 229 -2.20 -11.08 21.98
CA VAL A 229 -3.55 -11.03 22.57
C VAL A 229 -4.63 -11.30 21.51
N VAL A 230 -4.56 -10.62 20.36
CA VAL A 230 -5.57 -10.74 19.30
C VAL A 230 -5.54 -12.12 18.64
N TRP A 231 -4.35 -12.69 18.40
CA TRP A 231 -4.20 -13.90 17.60
C TRP A 231 -4.17 -15.20 18.40
N ASN A 232 -3.72 -15.17 19.66
CA ASN A 232 -3.44 -16.37 20.46
C ASN A 232 -4.38 -16.55 21.66
N SER A 233 -5.50 -15.82 21.70
CA SER A 233 -6.55 -16.05 22.69
C SER A 233 -7.36 -17.30 22.33
N HIS A 234 -7.57 -18.18 23.31
CA HIS A 234 -8.18 -19.51 23.12
C HIS A 234 -9.66 -19.56 23.56
N SER A 235 -10.14 -18.51 24.22
CA SER A 235 -11.55 -18.29 24.60
C SER A 235 -11.83 -16.79 24.73
N LYS A 236 -13.11 -16.41 24.65
CA LYS A 236 -13.56 -15.02 24.88
C LYS A 236 -13.06 -14.49 26.23
N ASP A 237 -13.28 -15.25 27.30
CA ASP A 237 -12.80 -14.87 28.63
C ASP A 237 -11.27 -14.72 28.70
N SER A 238 -10.52 -15.55 27.96
CA SER A 238 -9.06 -15.39 27.88
C SER A 238 -8.66 -14.14 27.12
N PHE A 239 -9.38 -13.78 26.05
CA PHE A 239 -9.13 -12.54 25.32
C PHE A 239 -9.41 -11.33 26.20
N ASP A 240 -10.55 -11.28 26.88
CA ASP A 240 -10.92 -10.15 27.73
C ASP A 240 -9.91 -9.93 28.85
N ARG A 241 -9.44 -11.02 29.48
CA ARG A 241 -8.37 -10.93 30.48
C ARG A 241 -7.05 -10.45 29.88
N ASN A 242 -6.58 -11.10 28.81
CA ASN A 242 -5.30 -10.78 28.19
C ASN A 242 -5.29 -9.35 27.62
N TRP A 243 -6.42 -8.86 27.10
CA TRP A 243 -6.57 -7.49 26.63
C TRP A 243 -6.47 -6.48 27.77
N ASN A 244 -7.14 -6.75 28.91
CA ASN A 244 -7.02 -5.90 30.09
C ASN A 244 -5.59 -5.91 30.66
N ASP A 245 -4.95 -7.07 30.73
CA ASP A 245 -3.56 -7.20 31.20
C ASP A 245 -2.61 -6.42 30.27
N PHE A 246 -2.80 -6.51 28.95
CA PHE A 246 -2.08 -5.70 27.96
C PHE A 246 -2.26 -4.19 28.21
N LEU A 247 -3.49 -3.72 28.44
CA LEU A 247 -3.72 -2.30 28.70
C LEU A 247 -3.05 -1.82 29.99
N LEU A 248 -3.07 -2.63 31.05
CA LEU A 248 -2.45 -2.30 32.33
C LEU A 248 -0.92 -2.29 32.24
N ASN A 249 -0.33 -3.32 31.62
CA ASN A 249 1.12 -3.50 31.53
C ASN A 249 1.80 -2.34 30.80
N PHE A 250 1.14 -1.78 29.77
CA PHE A 250 1.69 -0.69 28.98
C PHE A 250 1.13 0.70 29.32
N GLY A 251 0.30 0.82 30.38
CA GLY A 251 -0.30 2.09 30.78
C GLY A 251 -1.24 2.68 29.71
N LEU A 252 -1.96 1.82 28.99
CA LEU A 252 -2.83 2.16 27.86
C LEU A 252 -4.31 2.26 28.24
N VAL A 253 -4.66 2.12 29.52
CA VAL A 253 -6.05 2.09 30.00
C VAL A 253 -6.86 3.31 29.56
N ASP A 254 -6.26 4.50 29.56
CA ASP A 254 -6.92 5.76 29.17
C ASP A 254 -6.84 6.04 27.65
N ASN A 255 -6.30 5.10 26.85
CA ASN A 255 -6.16 5.29 25.42
C ASN A 255 -7.52 5.14 24.72
N LYS A 256 -8.11 6.28 24.35
CA LYS A 256 -9.42 6.33 23.68
C LYS A 256 -9.51 5.44 22.44
N TRP A 257 -8.46 5.37 21.61
CA TRP A 257 -8.51 4.56 20.38
C TRP A 257 -8.58 3.07 20.68
N LEU A 258 -7.87 2.58 21.71
CA LEU A 258 -7.93 1.19 22.14
C LEU A 258 -9.26 0.87 22.83
N SER A 259 -9.82 1.82 23.58
CA SER A 259 -11.17 1.70 24.15
C SER A 259 -12.23 1.56 23.06
N ASP A 260 -12.27 2.49 22.10
CA ASP A 260 -13.21 2.45 20.97
C ASP A 260 -13.03 1.15 20.17
N LEU A 261 -11.79 0.71 19.96
CA LEU A 261 -11.48 -0.53 19.24
C LEU A 261 -11.98 -1.77 20.00
N TYR A 262 -11.89 -1.77 21.33
CA TYR A 262 -12.38 -2.85 22.17
C TYR A 262 -13.91 -2.89 22.21
N GLU A 263 -14.64 -1.77 22.19
CA GLU A 263 -16.12 -1.81 22.10
C GLU A 263 -16.61 -2.63 20.90
N ASP A 264 -15.88 -2.55 19.80
CA ASP A 264 -16.16 -3.27 18.56
C ASP A 264 -15.47 -4.64 18.46
N HIS A 265 -14.90 -5.20 19.54
CA HIS A 265 -14.15 -6.47 19.49
C HIS A 265 -14.91 -7.63 18.83
N HIS A 266 -16.23 -7.68 18.98
CA HIS A 266 -17.10 -8.71 18.40
C HIS A 266 -17.14 -8.74 16.86
N ILE A 267 -16.79 -7.65 16.17
CA ILE A 267 -16.78 -7.59 14.69
C ILE A 267 -15.39 -7.81 14.06
N TRP A 268 -14.34 -7.95 14.86
CA TRP A 268 -12.97 -8.06 14.35
C TRP A 268 -12.07 -9.04 15.09
N VAL A 269 -12.32 -9.36 16.36
CA VAL A 269 -11.47 -10.27 17.14
C VAL A 269 -11.82 -11.72 16.81
N PRO A 270 -10.84 -12.55 16.36
CA PRO A 270 -11.07 -13.92 15.93
C PRO A 270 -11.90 -14.79 16.88
N ILE A 271 -11.69 -14.70 18.19
CA ILE A 271 -12.36 -15.58 19.16
C ILE A 271 -13.85 -15.24 19.38
N TYR A 272 -14.29 -14.04 18.97
CA TYR A 272 -15.70 -13.63 19.05
C TYR A 272 -16.47 -13.93 17.77
N LEU A 273 -15.77 -14.40 16.73
CA LEU A 273 -16.32 -14.67 15.42
C LEU A 273 -17.13 -15.97 15.36
N ASP A 274 -17.12 -16.77 16.44
CA ASP A 274 -17.56 -18.18 16.54
C ASP A 274 -19.06 -18.44 16.82
N HIS A 275 -19.96 -17.44 16.74
CA HIS A 275 -21.38 -17.68 17.10
C HIS A 275 -22.44 -17.16 16.13
N HIS A 276 -22.07 -16.76 14.92
CA HIS A 276 -23.04 -16.56 13.84
C HIS A 276 -22.55 -17.21 12.57
N PHE A 277 -22.52 -18.55 12.58
CA PHE A 277 -22.81 -19.42 11.44
C PHE A 277 -23.31 -20.77 11.96
#